data_AF-A0A969JV64-F1
#
_entry.id   AF-A0A969JV64-F1
#
_cell.length_a   1.000
_cell.length_b   1.000
_cell.length_c   1.000
_cell.angle_alpha   90.00
_cell.angle_beta   90.00
_cell.angle_gamma   90.00
#
_symmetry.space_group_name_H-M   'P 1'
#
loop_
_entity.id
_entity.type
_entity.pdbx_description
1 polymer ?
#
loop_
_entity_poly.entity_id
_entity_poly.type
_entity_poly.pdbx_seq_one_letter_code
_entity_poly.pdbx_strand_id
1 'polypeptide(L)'
;MSLNKLIQTAEKHHAAQSPVVATADGAGGGTFPLSKIQHRIKNTRELDTEHVAELATSIAVLGLIEPLAIDSNGRLLAGGHRLEAIRQLESEDAAIFQQHFPGGMVPARIFEFDADEDVDRAFQIEVAENEKRRDYTRDEVRAIADRLKSAGFMELKGRPKEGQKALMPALSVVVGKSIRRVRQYLNEPEASSEKTVDESRKLFLLLQKRRKAWLRLS
;
A
#
# COMPACT_ATOMS: atom_id res chain seq x y z
N MET A 1 -37.32 33.41 3.54
CA MET A 1 -36.49 32.74 2.52
C MET A 1 -36.11 31.38 3.08
N SER A 2 -36.42 30.29 2.36
CA SER A 2 -36.37 28.91 2.87
C SER A 2 -34.95 28.35 2.95
N LEU A 3 -34.66 27.57 4.01
CA LEU A 3 -33.39 26.91 4.34
C LEU A 3 -32.77 26.07 3.20
N ASN A 4 -33.56 25.73 2.18
CA ASN A 4 -33.09 24.97 1.01
C ASN A 4 -32.12 25.75 0.11
N LYS A 5 -31.98 27.08 0.27
CA LYS A 5 -31.05 27.89 -0.54
C LYS A 5 -29.61 27.92 0.00
N LEU A 6 -29.39 27.48 1.24
CA LEU A 6 -28.06 27.48 1.88
C LEU A 6 -27.27 26.19 1.63
N ILE A 7 -27.96 25.10 1.31
CA ILE A 7 -27.32 23.80 0.98
C ILE A 7 -26.85 23.78 -0.48
N GLN A 8 -27.57 24.43 -1.40
CA GLN A 8 -27.21 24.49 -2.82
C GLN A 8 -25.96 25.34 -3.14
N THR A 9 -25.47 26.16 -2.20
CA THR A 9 -24.25 26.98 -2.40
C THR A 9 -22.98 26.25 -1.94
N ALA A 10 -23.09 25.23 -1.09
CA ALA A 10 -21.95 24.44 -0.62
C ALA A 10 -21.54 23.33 -1.59
N GLU A 11 -22.47 22.83 -2.43
CA GLU A 11 -22.19 21.79 -3.42
C GLU A 11 -21.50 22.31 -4.70
N LYS A 12 -21.48 23.63 -4.93
CA LYS A 12 -20.84 24.25 -6.10
C LYS A 12 -19.36 24.62 -5.92
N HIS A 13 -18.81 24.54 -4.70
CA HIS A 13 -17.41 24.89 -4.43
C HIS A 13 -16.48 23.69 -4.18
N HIS A 14 -16.99 22.44 -4.17
CA HIS A 14 -16.18 21.22 -4.06
C HIS A 14 -15.79 20.58 -5.41
N ALA A 15 -16.10 21.23 -6.54
CA ALA A 15 -15.80 20.74 -7.88
C ALA A 15 -14.59 21.39 -8.56
N ALA A 16 -13.74 22.13 -7.82
CA ALA A 16 -12.57 22.78 -8.39
C ALA A 16 -11.30 22.48 -7.59
N GLN A 17 -10.45 21.66 -8.23
CA GLN A 17 -8.99 21.70 -8.16
C GLN A 17 -8.34 21.24 -6.84
N SER A 18 -8.02 19.95 -6.77
CA SER A 18 -6.81 19.52 -6.05
C SER A 18 -5.62 19.68 -6.99
N PRO A 19 -4.56 20.40 -6.62
CA PRO A 19 -3.39 20.54 -7.46
C PRO A 19 -2.65 19.20 -7.51
N VAL A 20 -2.56 18.64 -8.71
CA VAL A 20 -1.71 17.48 -9.01
C VAL A 20 -0.27 17.93 -8.83
N VAL A 21 0.35 17.55 -7.71
CA VAL A 21 1.80 17.63 -7.58
C VAL A 21 2.38 16.54 -8.45
N ALA A 22 2.79 16.92 -9.67
CA ALA A 22 3.48 16.03 -10.60
C ALA A 22 4.79 15.56 -9.95
N THR A 23 4.84 14.30 -9.54
CA THR A 23 6.10 13.64 -9.19
C THR A 23 6.91 13.39 -10.47
N ALA A 24 8.24 13.42 -10.36
CA ALA A 24 9.19 13.33 -11.47
C ALA A 24 9.04 12.08 -12.38
N ASP A 25 8.25 11.08 -11.99
CA ASP A 25 8.00 9.84 -12.74
C ASP A 25 6.77 9.92 -13.69
N GLY A 26 6.06 11.07 -13.74
CA GLY A 26 4.88 11.26 -14.62
C GLY A 26 3.63 10.48 -14.20
N ALA A 27 3.55 10.07 -12.93
CA ALA A 27 2.40 9.35 -12.40
C ALA A 27 1.46 10.29 -11.61
N GLY A 28 0.18 10.30 -11.96
CA GLY A 28 -0.89 10.90 -11.17
C GLY A 28 -1.52 9.88 -10.22
N GLY A 29 -1.79 10.27 -8.97
CA GLY A 29 -2.61 9.47 -8.05
C GLY A 29 -4.09 9.74 -8.26
N GLY A 30 -4.93 8.71 -8.32
CA GLY A 30 -6.37 8.88 -8.49
C GLY A 30 -7.18 7.59 -8.31
N THR A 31 -8.43 7.63 -8.73
CA THR A 31 -9.30 6.45 -8.83
C THR A 31 -9.62 6.16 -10.29
N PHE A 32 -9.72 4.88 -10.65
CA PHE A 32 -10.01 4.44 -12.01
C PHE A 32 -11.15 3.40 -12.03
N PRO A 33 -12.02 3.36 -13.05
CA PRO A 33 -13.09 2.36 -13.11
C PRO A 33 -12.53 0.95 -13.25
N LEU A 34 -12.86 0.05 -12.32
CA LEU A 34 -12.40 -1.35 -12.33
C LEU A 34 -12.69 -2.06 -13.66
N SER A 35 -13.88 -1.82 -14.22
CA SER A 35 -14.35 -2.41 -15.48
C SER A 35 -13.53 -2.00 -16.69
N LYS A 36 -12.75 -0.92 -16.61
CA LYS A 36 -11.87 -0.45 -17.69
C LYS A 36 -10.43 -0.93 -17.55
N ILE A 37 -10.07 -1.57 -16.43
CA ILE A 37 -8.71 -2.07 -16.21
C ILE A 37 -8.52 -3.38 -16.96
N GLN A 38 -7.48 -3.45 -17.78
CA GLN A 38 -7.19 -4.59 -18.64
C GLN A 38 -5.83 -5.19 -18.29
N HIS A 39 -5.71 -6.51 -18.41
CA HIS A 39 -4.39 -7.14 -18.37
C HIS A 39 -3.63 -6.79 -19.64
N ARG A 40 -2.30 -6.70 -19.53
CA ARG A 40 -1.45 -6.65 -20.72
C ARG A 40 -1.47 -8.00 -21.43
N ILE A 41 -1.21 -8.00 -22.74
CA ILE A 41 -1.15 -9.20 -23.57
C ILE A 41 -0.10 -10.19 -23.04
N LYS A 42 1.00 -9.66 -22.49
CA LYS A 42 2.08 -10.45 -21.91
C LYS A 42 2.24 -10.11 -20.44
N ASN A 43 1.77 -10.99 -19.58
CA ASN A 43 2.09 -10.97 -18.15
C ASN A 43 3.37 -11.77 -17.90
N THR A 44 4.18 -11.27 -16.98
CA THR A 44 5.49 -11.83 -16.58
C THR A 44 5.38 -12.87 -15.47
N ARG A 45 4.24 -12.92 -14.74
CA ARG A 45 3.99 -13.87 -13.65
C ARG A 45 2.60 -14.45 -13.73
N GLU A 46 2.49 -15.74 -13.42
CA GLU A 46 1.21 -16.43 -13.28
C GLU A 46 0.49 -15.98 -12.00
N LEU A 47 -0.83 -16.02 -12.05
CA LEU A 47 -1.69 -15.74 -10.90
C LEU A 47 -1.71 -16.96 -9.98
N ASP A 48 -1.52 -16.72 -8.69
CA ASP A 48 -1.66 -17.75 -7.66
C ASP A 48 -3.05 -17.58 -7.05
N THR A 49 -3.93 -18.56 -7.27
CA THR A 49 -5.34 -18.49 -6.88
C THR A 49 -5.54 -18.53 -5.36
N GLU A 50 -4.69 -19.26 -4.62
CA GLU A 50 -4.72 -19.28 -3.16
C GLU A 50 -4.32 -17.91 -2.62
N HIS A 51 -3.27 -17.32 -3.21
CA HIS A 51 -2.83 -15.97 -2.87
C HIS A 51 -3.89 -14.90 -3.15
N VAL A 52 -4.62 -15.01 -4.27
CA VAL A 52 -5.71 -14.10 -4.63
C VAL A 52 -6.86 -14.18 -3.62
N ALA A 53 -7.25 -15.38 -3.19
CA ALA A 53 -8.32 -15.56 -2.20
C ALA A 53 -7.95 -14.99 -0.82
N GLU A 54 -6.71 -15.20 -0.37
CA GLU A 54 -6.20 -14.60 0.88
C GLU A 54 -6.18 -13.07 0.80
N LEU A 55 -5.80 -12.53 -0.35
CA LEU A 55 -5.77 -11.09 -0.60
C LEU A 55 -7.18 -10.50 -0.65
N ALA A 56 -8.15 -11.18 -1.29
CA ALA A 56 -9.56 -10.75 -1.33
C ALA A 56 -10.15 -10.67 0.09
N THR A 57 -9.88 -11.69 0.92
CA THR A 57 -10.30 -11.70 2.32
C THR A 57 -9.69 -10.53 3.11
N SER A 58 -8.44 -10.18 2.81
CA SER A 58 -7.76 -9.07 3.46
C SER A 58 -8.28 -7.71 3.00
N ILE A 59 -8.55 -7.54 1.70
CA ILE A 59 -9.15 -6.32 1.13
C ILE A 59 -10.55 -6.11 1.70
N ALA A 60 -11.36 -7.16 1.87
CA ALA A 60 -12.67 -7.06 2.49
C ALA A 60 -12.63 -6.41 3.89
N VAL A 61 -11.53 -6.61 4.63
CA VAL A 61 -11.34 -6.04 5.98
C VAL A 61 -10.68 -4.68 5.96
N LEU A 62 -9.62 -4.52 5.16
CA LEU A 62 -8.70 -3.39 5.25
C LEU A 62 -8.92 -2.33 4.17
N GLY A 63 -9.68 -2.67 3.11
CA GLY A 63 -9.63 -1.99 1.84
C GLY A 63 -8.31 -2.25 1.10
N LEU A 64 -8.15 -1.60 -0.05
CA LEU A 64 -6.91 -1.67 -0.83
C LEU A 64 -5.84 -0.77 -0.20
N ILE A 65 -4.77 -1.37 0.35
CA ILE A 65 -3.68 -0.60 0.97
C ILE A 65 -2.76 0.02 -0.08
N GLU A 66 -2.39 -0.75 -1.10
CA GLU A 66 -1.53 -0.27 -2.18
C GLU A 66 -2.35 -0.12 -3.47
N PRO A 67 -2.33 1.05 -4.13
CA PRO A 67 -3.07 1.28 -5.36
C PRO A 67 -2.51 0.44 -6.53
N LEU A 68 -3.37 0.12 -7.50
CA LEU A 68 -2.94 -0.52 -8.75
C LEU A 68 -2.05 0.42 -9.57
N ALA A 69 -1.14 -0.11 -10.39
CA ALA A 69 -0.38 0.70 -11.34
C ALA A 69 -0.92 0.45 -12.75
N ILE A 70 -1.34 1.50 -13.45
CA ILE A 70 -1.92 1.42 -14.80
C ILE A 70 -1.32 2.47 -15.74
N ASP A 71 -1.36 2.19 -17.03
CA ASP A 71 -0.99 3.13 -18.09
C ASP A 71 -2.15 4.11 -18.41
N SER A 72 -1.96 5.03 -19.38
CA SER A 72 -2.99 6.00 -19.74
C SER A 72 -4.23 5.40 -20.40
N ASN A 73 -4.13 4.16 -20.88
CA ASN A 73 -5.22 3.41 -21.53
C ASN A 73 -5.90 2.41 -20.58
N GLY A 74 -5.49 2.37 -19.31
CA GLY A 74 -6.04 1.44 -18.31
C GLY A 74 -5.43 0.04 -18.35
N ARG A 75 -4.28 -0.15 -19.00
CA ARG A 75 -3.56 -1.43 -18.95
C ARG A 75 -2.80 -1.57 -17.65
N LEU A 76 -2.91 -2.74 -17.02
CA LEU A 76 -2.27 -3.04 -15.76
C LEU A 76 -0.75 -3.19 -15.93
N LEU A 77 -0.01 -2.29 -15.28
CA LEU A 77 1.45 -2.35 -15.19
C LEU A 77 1.91 -3.20 -14.01
N ALA A 78 1.24 -3.07 -12.86
CA ALA A 78 1.53 -3.86 -11.66
C ALA A 78 0.30 -4.03 -10.76
N GLY A 79 0.30 -5.11 -9.97
CA GLY A 79 -0.80 -5.43 -9.05
C GLY A 79 -1.76 -6.50 -9.57
N GLY A 80 -1.30 -7.46 -10.40
CA GLY A 80 -2.13 -8.54 -10.95
C GLY A 80 -2.99 -9.27 -9.91
N HIS A 81 -2.37 -9.76 -8.83
CA HIS A 81 -3.13 -10.44 -7.76
C HIS A 81 -4.12 -9.52 -7.06
N ARG A 82 -3.79 -8.22 -6.89
CA ARG A 82 -4.70 -7.23 -6.30
C ARG A 82 -5.91 -6.99 -7.20
N LEU A 83 -5.71 -6.84 -8.50
CA LEU A 83 -6.80 -6.68 -9.47
C LEU A 83 -7.75 -7.88 -9.41
N GLU A 84 -7.21 -9.11 -9.42
CA GLU A 84 -8.03 -10.31 -9.34
C GLU A 84 -8.74 -10.46 -8.00
N ALA A 85 -8.08 -10.10 -6.89
CA ALA A 85 -8.69 -10.14 -5.57
C ALA A 85 -9.87 -9.14 -5.45
N ILE A 86 -9.75 -7.96 -6.07
CA ILE A 86 -10.83 -6.97 -6.14
C ILE A 86 -11.98 -7.50 -6.99
N ARG A 87 -11.71 -8.11 -8.14
CA ARG A 87 -12.73 -8.73 -9.01
C ARG A 87 -13.45 -9.88 -8.31
N GLN A 88 -12.71 -10.72 -7.60
CA GLN A 88 -13.27 -11.79 -6.80
C GLN A 88 -14.20 -11.21 -5.73
N LEU A 89 -13.76 -10.19 -5.00
CA LEU A 89 -14.58 -9.51 -4.00
C LEU A 89 -15.85 -8.87 -4.59
N GLU A 90 -15.76 -8.24 -5.76
CA GLU A 90 -16.93 -7.71 -6.49
C GLU A 90 -17.96 -8.81 -6.79
N SER A 91 -17.50 -10.00 -7.17
CA SER A 91 -18.35 -11.13 -7.52
C SER A 91 -18.94 -11.88 -6.32
N GLU A 92 -18.18 -11.99 -5.22
CA GLU A 92 -18.54 -12.80 -4.06
C GLU A 92 -19.29 -11.99 -2.99
N ASP A 93 -18.92 -10.71 -2.80
CA ASP A 93 -19.53 -9.83 -1.82
C ASP A 93 -19.62 -8.38 -2.34
N ALA A 94 -20.62 -8.15 -3.20
CA ALA A 94 -20.87 -6.84 -3.80
C ALA A 94 -21.12 -5.73 -2.76
N ALA A 95 -21.62 -6.05 -1.57
CA ALA A 95 -21.88 -5.07 -0.52
C ALA A 95 -20.57 -4.54 0.07
N ILE A 96 -19.65 -5.44 0.43
CA ILE A 96 -18.31 -5.07 0.90
C ILE A 96 -17.52 -4.38 -0.22
N PHE A 97 -17.65 -4.86 -1.46
CA PHE A 97 -17.04 -4.20 -2.61
C PHE A 97 -17.49 -2.73 -2.73
N GLN A 98 -18.79 -2.45 -2.71
CA GLN A 98 -19.30 -1.08 -2.80
C GLN A 98 -18.91 -0.20 -1.60
N GLN A 99 -18.75 -0.80 -0.42
CA GLN A 99 -18.24 -0.09 0.75
C GLN A 99 -16.80 0.42 0.53
N HIS A 100 -15.92 -0.40 -0.05
CA HIS A 100 -14.52 -0.04 -0.26
C HIS A 100 -14.25 0.68 -1.59
N PHE A 101 -15.06 0.42 -2.62
CA PHE A 101 -14.88 0.91 -3.99
C PHE A 101 -16.20 1.50 -4.52
N PRO A 102 -16.68 2.60 -3.91
CA PRO A 102 -17.97 3.19 -4.27
C PRO A 102 -18.01 3.56 -5.75
N GLY A 103 -19.07 3.11 -6.44
CA GLY A 103 -19.23 3.36 -7.88
C GLY A 103 -18.27 2.57 -8.77
N GLY A 104 -17.63 1.51 -8.25
CA GLY A 104 -16.68 0.68 -9.00
C GLY A 104 -15.34 1.37 -9.27
N MET A 105 -15.02 2.40 -8.49
CA MET A 105 -13.79 3.18 -8.61
C MET A 105 -12.71 2.63 -7.69
N VAL A 106 -11.58 2.22 -8.27
CA VAL A 106 -10.45 1.63 -7.52
C VAL A 106 -9.26 2.59 -7.47
N PRO A 107 -8.54 2.71 -6.34
CA PRO A 107 -7.32 3.49 -6.26
C PRO A 107 -6.25 2.99 -7.24
N ALA A 108 -5.73 3.90 -8.06
CA ALA A 108 -4.71 3.60 -9.06
C ALA A 108 -3.69 4.74 -9.18
N ARG A 109 -2.44 4.36 -9.49
CA ARG A 109 -1.39 5.24 -9.98
C ARG A 109 -1.39 5.13 -11.50
N ILE A 110 -1.66 6.26 -12.15
CA ILE A 110 -1.83 6.35 -13.60
C ILE A 110 -0.56 6.95 -14.18
N PHE A 111 0.09 6.24 -15.07
CA PHE A 111 1.30 6.70 -15.74
C PHE A 111 0.95 7.18 -17.16
N GLU A 112 1.41 8.38 -17.51
CA GLU A 112 1.10 9.02 -18.80
C GLU A 112 1.97 8.47 -19.94
N PHE A 113 1.74 7.21 -20.32
CA PHE A 113 2.32 6.57 -21.51
C PHE A 113 1.49 5.36 -21.94
N ASP A 114 1.70 4.85 -23.16
CA ASP A 114 1.12 3.60 -23.65
C ASP A 114 2.07 2.42 -23.41
N ALA A 115 1.64 1.44 -22.63
CA ALA A 115 2.44 0.27 -22.29
C ALA A 115 2.75 -0.68 -23.46
N ASP A 116 1.94 -0.65 -24.52
CA ASP A 116 2.16 -1.46 -25.72
C ASP A 116 3.18 -0.79 -26.66
N GLU A 117 3.28 0.55 -26.65
CA GLU A 117 4.28 1.30 -27.42
C GLU A 117 5.64 1.34 -26.71
N ASP A 118 5.66 1.41 -25.37
CA ASP A 118 6.87 1.48 -24.54
C ASP A 118 6.90 0.35 -23.50
N VAL A 119 7.15 -0.87 -24.01
CA VAL A 119 7.20 -2.10 -23.22
C VAL A 119 8.32 -2.07 -22.17
N ASP A 120 9.45 -1.43 -22.49
CA ASP A 120 10.61 -1.34 -21.59
C ASP A 120 10.29 -0.48 -20.37
N ARG A 121 9.64 0.68 -20.57
CA ARG A 121 9.16 1.51 -19.45
C ARG A 121 8.09 0.80 -18.64
N ALA A 122 7.18 0.07 -19.29
CA ALA A 122 6.16 -0.73 -18.62
C ALA A 122 6.79 -1.83 -17.73
N PHE A 123 7.86 -2.46 -18.19
CA PHE A 123 8.62 -3.45 -17.44
C PHE A 123 9.38 -2.81 -16.27
N GLN A 124 10.05 -1.67 -16.50
CA GLN A 124 10.74 -0.93 -15.44
C GLN A 124 9.79 -0.53 -14.32
N ILE A 125 8.59 -0.06 -14.64
CA ILE A 125 7.57 0.29 -13.66
C ILE A 125 7.10 -0.96 -12.89
N GLU A 126 6.88 -2.08 -13.57
CA GLU A 126 6.49 -3.32 -12.91
C GLU A 126 7.56 -3.81 -11.90
N VAL A 127 8.83 -3.78 -12.31
CA VAL A 127 9.97 -4.11 -11.43
C VAL A 127 10.03 -3.11 -10.28
N ALA A 128 9.95 -1.82 -10.58
CA ALA A 128 10.01 -0.77 -9.58
C ALA A 128 8.85 -0.87 -8.58
N GLU A 129 7.61 -1.14 -8.98
CA GLU A 129 6.49 -1.32 -8.06
C GLU A 129 6.64 -2.60 -7.21
N ASN A 130 7.24 -3.65 -7.76
CA ASN A 130 7.55 -4.86 -7.00
C ASN A 130 8.68 -4.63 -5.97
N GLU A 131 9.70 -3.86 -6.33
CA GLU A 131 10.86 -3.53 -5.49
C GLU A 131 10.54 -2.42 -4.47
N LYS A 132 9.75 -1.42 -4.87
CA LYS A 132 9.22 -0.33 -4.02
C LYS A 132 8.09 -0.79 -3.11
N ARG A 133 7.74 -2.09 -3.05
CA ARG A 133 6.81 -2.60 -2.02
C ARG A 133 7.21 -2.00 -0.70
N ARG A 134 6.33 -1.12 -0.20
CA ARG A 134 6.62 -0.07 0.77
C ARG A 134 7.48 -0.66 1.88
N ASP A 135 8.49 0.07 2.34
CA ASP A 135 9.17 -0.31 3.57
C ASP A 135 8.24 0.00 4.73
N TYR A 136 7.25 -0.87 4.90
CA TYR A 136 6.29 -0.79 5.99
C TYR A 136 7.05 -0.70 7.30
N THR A 137 6.75 0.35 8.07
CA THR A 137 7.31 0.48 9.40
C THR A 137 6.73 -0.63 10.28
N ARG A 138 7.40 -0.91 11.40
CA ARG A 138 6.90 -1.90 12.35
C ARG A 138 5.52 -1.53 12.88
N ASP A 139 5.29 -0.24 13.09
CA ASP A 139 4.03 0.29 13.62
C ASP A 139 2.91 0.15 12.60
N GLU A 140 3.19 0.40 11.32
CA GLU A 140 2.23 0.15 10.23
C GLU A 140 1.87 -1.35 10.17
N VAL A 141 2.85 -2.25 10.24
CA VAL A 141 2.59 -3.70 10.21
C VAL A 141 1.80 -4.15 11.44
N ARG A 142 2.08 -3.61 12.62
CA ARG A 142 1.29 -3.87 13.84
C ARG A 142 -0.14 -3.36 13.71
N ALA A 143 -0.34 -2.14 13.22
CA ALA A 143 -1.66 -1.58 13.01
C ALA A 143 -2.50 -2.40 12.02
N ILE A 144 -1.88 -2.93 10.95
CA ILE A 144 -2.55 -3.85 10.04
C ILE A 144 -2.90 -5.16 10.75
N ALA A 145 -1.97 -5.70 11.53
CA ALA A 145 -2.19 -6.93 12.28
C ALA A 145 -3.35 -6.80 13.28
N ASP A 146 -3.45 -5.68 13.98
CA ASP A 146 -4.51 -5.43 14.96
C ASP A 146 -5.89 -5.32 14.31
N ARG A 147 -5.99 -4.71 13.12
CA ARG A 147 -7.23 -4.68 12.34
C ARG A 147 -7.64 -6.09 11.88
N LEU A 148 -6.69 -6.88 11.39
CA LEU A 148 -6.95 -8.27 11.01
C LEU A 148 -7.41 -9.09 12.23
N LYS A 149 -6.74 -8.96 13.39
CA LYS A 149 -7.16 -9.61 14.64
C LYS A 149 -8.58 -9.22 15.05
N SER A 150 -8.91 -7.93 14.96
CA SER A 150 -10.26 -7.41 15.26
C SER A 150 -11.32 -7.97 14.31
N ALA A 151 -10.95 -8.33 13.08
CA ALA A 151 -11.81 -9.01 12.10
C ALA A 151 -11.83 -10.54 12.23
N GLY A 152 -11.24 -11.10 13.30
CA GLY A 152 -11.28 -12.53 13.61
C GLY A 152 -10.12 -13.35 13.03
N PHE A 153 -9.06 -12.72 12.52
CA PHE A 153 -7.84 -13.44 12.14
C PHE A 153 -7.05 -13.86 13.39
N MET A 154 -6.55 -15.09 13.38
CA MET A 154 -5.91 -15.70 14.55
C MET A 154 -4.42 -16.00 14.30
N GLU A 155 -3.61 -15.88 15.33
CA GLU A 155 -2.25 -16.44 15.33
C GLU A 155 -2.32 -17.95 15.54
N LEU A 156 -2.19 -18.70 14.45
CA LEU A 156 -2.22 -20.16 14.45
C LEU A 156 -0.81 -20.73 14.35
N LYS A 157 -0.58 -21.86 15.04
CA LYS A 157 0.59 -22.72 14.81
C LYS A 157 0.23 -23.75 13.73
N GLY A 158 0.78 -23.59 12.53
CA GLY A 158 0.60 -24.53 11.42
C GLY A 158 -0.45 -24.10 10.40
N ARG A 159 -0.88 -25.04 9.55
CA ARG A 159 -1.90 -24.80 8.51
C ARG A 159 -3.25 -24.47 9.16
N PRO A 160 -3.97 -23.45 8.69
CA PRO A 160 -5.32 -23.16 9.19
C PRO A 160 -6.25 -24.35 8.96
N LYS A 161 -7.12 -24.64 9.93
CA LYS A 161 -8.22 -25.58 9.70
C LYS A 161 -9.33 -24.90 8.90
N GLU A 162 -10.24 -25.69 8.34
CA GLU A 162 -11.40 -25.19 7.62
C GLU A 162 -12.18 -24.14 8.45
N GLY A 163 -12.49 -23.00 7.83
CA GLY A 163 -13.13 -21.86 8.46
C GLY A 163 -12.24 -20.97 9.33
N GLN A 164 -10.97 -21.31 9.56
CA GLN A 164 -10.04 -20.48 10.33
C GLN A 164 -9.23 -19.55 9.42
N LYS A 165 -9.17 -18.26 9.78
CA LYS A 165 -8.37 -17.26 9.07
C LYS A 165 -7.06 -17.04 9.81
N ALA A 166 -5.93 -17.42 9.21
CA ALA A 166 -4.62 -17.21 9.83
C ALA A 166 -4.10 -15.79 9.57
N LEU A 167 -3.63 -15.15 10.64
CA LEU A 167 -3.07 -13.81 10.60
C LEU A 167 -1.79 -13.72 9.76
N MET A 168 -0.87 -14.66 9.93
CA MET A 168 0.47 -14.56 9.35
C MET A 168 0.49 -14.63 7.81
N PRO A 169 -0.22 -15.57 7.15
CA PRO A 169 -0.37 -15.56 5.70
C PRO A 169 -1.01 -14.27 5.20
N ALA A 170 -2.18 -13.89 5.75
CA ALA A 170 -2.88 -12.66 5.35
C ALA A 170 -2.00 -11.41 5.47
N LEU A 171 -1.28 -11.25 6.59
CA LEU A 171 -0.39 -10.12 6.81
C LEU A 171 0.81 -10.16 5.84
N SER A 172 1.34 -11.34 5.52
CA SER A 172 2.40 -11.53 4.52
C SER A 172 1.95 -11.08 3.12
N VAL A 173 0.72 -11.42 2.76
CA VAL A 173 0.10 -11.07 1.48
C VAL A 173 -0.13 -9.56 1.37
N VAL A 174 -0.76 -8.96 2.39
CA VAL A 174 -1.05 -7.53 2.44
C VAL A 174 0.21 -6.67 2.40
N VAL A 175 1.20 -7.02 3.22
CA VAL A 175 2.47 -6.27 3.33
C VAL A 175 3.41 -6.62 2.15
N GLY A 176 3.16 -7.73 1.46
CA GLY A 176 3.99 -8.22 0.36
C GLY A 176 5.42 -8.57 0.77
N LYS A 177 5.62 -8.99 2.03
CA LYS A 177 6.91 -9.44 2.58
C LYS A 177 6.77 -10.87 3.09
N SER A 178 7.88 -11.59 3.24
CA SER A 178 7.84 -12.98 3.72
C SER A 178 7.30 -13.10 5.14
N ILE A 179 6.63 -14.22 5.44
CA ILE A 179 6.13 -14.55 6.79
C ILE A 179 7.22 -14.39 7.86
N ARG A 180 8.47 -14.77 7.54
CA ARG A 180 9.62 -14.59 8.45
C ARG A 180 9.86 -13.11 8.76
N ARG A 181 9.85 -12.24 7.75
CA ARG A 181 10.11 -10.81 7.93
C ARG A 181 8.96 -10.11 8.67
N VAL A 182 7.73 -10.47 8.36
CA VAL A 182 6.54 -10.00 9.09
C VAL A 182 6.61 -10.39 10.56
N ARG A 183 6.97 -11.64 10.87
CA ARG A 183 7.14 -12.10 12.25
C ARG A 183 8.23 -11.32 12.99
N GLN A 184 9.31 -10.97 12.30
CA GLN A 184 10.37 -10.12 12.84
C GLN A 184 9.84 -8.73 13.22
N TYR A 185 9.02 -8.10 12.37
CA TYR A 185 8.42 -6.80 12.68
C TYR A 185 7.46 -6.84 13.87
N LEU A 186 6.73 -7.93 14.05
CA LEU A 186 5.84 -8.10 15.21
C LEU A 186 6.61 -8.34 16.51
N ASN A 187 7.68 -9.14 16.46
CA ASN A 187 8.39 -9.62 17.66
C ASN A 187 9.57 -8.74 18.10
N GLU A 188 10.10 -7.87 17.25
CA GLU A 188 11.17 -6.97 17.66
C GLU A 188 10.63 -5.91 18.64
N PRO A 189 11.22 -5.75 19.84
CA PRO A 189 10.87 -4.66 20.73
C PRO A 189 11.11 -3.33 19.99
N GLU A 190 10.26 -2.34 20.25
CA GLU A 190 10.50 -1.00 19.72
C GLU A 190 11.92 -0.59 20.10
N ALA A 191 12.70 -0.17 19.11
CA ALA A 191 13.99 0.42 19.41
C ALA A 191 13.67 1.69 20.19
N SER A 192 13.82 1.65 21.51
CA SER A 192 13.71 2.85 22.33
C SER A 192 14.62 3.90 21.71
N SER A 193 14.06 5.09 21.52
CA SER A 193 14.72 6.30 21.03
C SER A 193 15.90 6.77 21.90
N GLU A 194 16.30 5.99 22.91
CA GLU A 194 17.43 6.25 23.80
C GLU A 194 18.80 6.04 23.16
N LYS A 195 18.94 5.14 22.16
CA LYS A 195 20.27 4.86 21.59
C LYS A 195 20.80 5.98 20.71
N THR A 196 19.94 6.70 19.99
CA THR A 196 20.32 7.82 19.12
C THR A 196 20.71 9.07 19.92
N VAL A 197 20.14 9.28 21.11
CA VAL A 197 20.47 10.43 21.97
C VAL A 197 21.81 10.22 22.68
N ASP A 198 22.13 9.00 23.12
CA ASP A 198 23.40 8.71 23.80
C ASP A 198 24.61 8.75 22.84
N GLU A 199 24.47 8.21 21.63
CA GLU A 199 25.47 8.32 20.55
C GLU A 199 25.70 9.78 20.14
N SER A 200 24.62 10.56 19.98
CA SER A 200 24.73 11.99 19.63
C SER A 200 25.38 12.81 20.75
N ARG A 201 25.09 12.50 22.02
CA ARG A 201 25.75 13.11 23.19
C ARG A 201 27.23 12.76 23.27
N LYS A 202 27.59 11.51 23.01
CA LYS A 202 29.00 11.06 22.97
C LYS A 202 29.76 11.77 21.84
N LEU A 203 29.17 11.87 20.66
CA LEU A 203 29.78 12.55 19.52
C LEU A 203 29.97 14.06 19.80
N PHE A 204 28.97 14.71 20.41
CA PHE A 204 29.06 16.12 20.80
C PHE A 204 30.15 16.36 21.86
N LEU A 205 30.25 15.50 22.87
CA LEU A 205 31.30 15.57 23.90
C LEU A 205 32.70 15.35 23.31
N LEU A 206 32.83 14.44 22.34
CA LEU A 206 34.10 14.18 21.65
C LEU A 206 34.55 15.40 20.82
N LEU A 207 33.62 16.04 20.11
CA LEU A 207 33.86 17.26 19.35
C LEU A 207 34.26 18.44 20.26
N GLN A 208 33.61 18.59 21.42
CA GLN A 208 33.99 19.61 22.41
C GLN A 208 35.40 19.39 22.98
N LYS A 209 35.78 18.14 23.27
CA LYS A 209 37.14 17.81 23.74
C LYS A 209 38.20 18.13 22.68
N ARG A 210 37.95 17.78 21.41
CA ARG A 210 38.86 18.09 20.29
C ARG A 210 39.01 19.60 20.09
N ARG A 211 37.93 20.38 20.21
CA ARG A 211 37.97 21.84 20.09
C ARG A 211 38.75 22.51 21.23
N LYS A 212 38.60 22.03 22.48
CA LYS A 212 39.40 22.50 23.63
C LYS A 212 40.88 22.13 23.52
N ALA A 213 41.21 20.96 22.95
CA ALA A 213 42.60 20.57 22.74
C ALA A 213 43.29 21.45 21.69
N TRP A 214 42.57 21.81 20.62
CA TRP A 214 43.08 22.69 19.58
C TRP A 214 43.35 24.13 20.09
N LEU A 215 42.46 24.67 20.93
CA LEU A 215 42.62 25.99 21.57
C LEU A 215 43.73 26.06 22.64
N ARG A 216 44.32 24.94 23.04
CA ARG A 216 45.46 24.89 23.98
C ARG A 216 46.82 24.78 23.29
N LEU A 217 46.82 24.60 21.97
CA LEU A 217 48.00 24.44 21.12
C LEU A 217 48.19 25.64 20.17
N SER A 218 47.40 26.70 20.33
CA SER A 218 47.53 28.02 19.69
C SER A 218 47.78 29.06 20.77
#